data_AF-A0A7X9QSD6-F1
#
_entry.id   AF-A0A7X9QSD6-F1
#
_cell.length_a   1.000
_cell.length_b   1.000
_cell.length_c   1.000
_cell.angle_alpha   90.00
_cell.angle_beta   90.00
_cell.angle_gamma   90.00
#
_symmetry.space_group_name_H-M   'P 1'
#
loop_
_entity.id
_entity.type
_entity.pdbx_description
1 polymer ?
#
loop_
_entity_poly.entity_id
_entity_poly.type
_entity_poly.pdbx_seq_one_letter_code
_entity_poly.pdbx_strand_id
1 'polypeptide(L)'
;MTDYVYLLVGSMVTMICFYFMAAPFFKREGAVSQALAGHEQEISIELIYAAVNELEMDFLMKKITEADFLHLKQRYQMMAAEYLKMEEQQIRIETDAAPYIDEDILLELQEIRNKKGRNAG
;
A
#
# COMPACT_ATOMS: atom_id res chain seq x y z
N MET A 1 -46.25 11.85 -31.66
CA MET A 1 -45.57 12.53 -30.51
C MET A 1 -44.91 11.50 -29.60
N THR A 2 -45.63 10.43 -29.24
CA THR A 2 -45.11 9.27 -28.50
C THR A 2 -43.91 8.60 -29.15
N ASP A 3 -43.86 8.50 -30.48
CA ASP A 3 -42.74 7.85 -31.19
C ASP A 3 -41.42 8.61 -31.03
N TYR A 4 -41.47 9.94 -31.00
CA TYR A 4 -40.30 10.78 -30.72
C TYR A 4 -39.83 10.65 -29.28
N VAL A 5 -40.75 10.41 -28.34
CA VAL A 5 -40.43 10.14 -26.94
C VAL A 5 -39.71 8.79 -26.81
N TYR A 6 -40.19 7.74 -27.48
CA TYR A 6 -39.51 6.44 -27.49
C TYR A 6 -38.12 6.51 -28.15
N LEU A 7 -37.97 7.27 -29.23
CA LEU A 7 -36.68 7.46 -29.89
C LEU A 7 -35.68 8.20 -28.97
N LEU A 8 -36.12 9.24 -28.27
CA LEU A 8 -35.27 9.96 -27.31
C LEU A 8 -34.85 9.07 -26.13
N VAL A 9 -35.81 8.38 -25.50
CA VAL A 9 -35.51 7.49 -24.37
C VAL A 9 -34.59 6.34 -24.80
N GLY A 10 -34.85 5.71 -25.96
CA GLY A 10 -34.01 4.66 -26.49
C GLY A 10 -32.58 5.13 -26.80
N SER A 11 -32.43 6.33 -27.36
CA SER A 11 -31.12 6.93 -27.63
C SER A 11 -30.35 7.24 -26.34
N MET A 12 -31.03 7.74 -25.30
CA MET A 12 -30.44 8.05 -24.00
C MET A 12 -29.92 6.78 -23.32
N VAL A 13 -30.72 5.70 -23.30
CA VAL A 13 -30.31 4.41 -22.73
C VAL A 13 -29.11 3.84 -23.49
N THR A 14 -29.12 3.91 -24.81
CA THR A 14 -28.03 3.41 -25.65
C THR A 14 -26.73 4.18 -25.38
N MET A 15 -26.80 5.51 -25.24
CA MET A 15 -25.65 6.34 -24.88
C MET A 15 -25.11 6.01 -23.48
N ILE A 16 -25.98 5.78 -22.49
CA ILE A 16 -25.56 5.39 -21.14
C ILE A 16 -24.86 4.03 -21.16
N CYS A 17 -25.43 3.03 -21.86
CA CYS A 17 -24.80 1.72 -22.00
C CYS A 17 -23.43 1.82 -22.67
N PHE A 18 -23.32 2.59 -23.75
CA PHE A 18 -22.05 2.80 -24.43
C PHE A 18 -21.04 3.52 -23.54
N TYR A 19 -21.49 4.50 -22.76
CA TYR A 19 -20.66 5.18 -21.77
C TYR A 19 -20.11 4.20 -20.73
N PHE A 20 -20.93 3.32 -20.15
CA PHE A 20 -20.43 2.31 -19.19
C PHE A 20 -19.44 1.32 -19.81
N MET A 21 -19.61 0.98 -21.09
CA MET A 21 -18.65 0.13 -21.82
C MET A 21 -17.34 0.85 -22.13
N ALA A 22 -17.39 2.14 -22.53
CA ALA A 22 -16.23 2.93 -22.90
C ALA A 22 -15.50 3.54 -21.68
N ALA A 23 -16.21 3.81 -20.59
CA ALA A 23 -15.69 4.37 -19.35
C ALA A 23 -14.47 3.65 -18.78
N PRO A 24 -14.41 2.30 -18.70
CA PRO A 24 -13.22 1.61 -18.21
C PRO A 24 -11.99 1.82 -19.09
N PHE A 25 -12.16 2.08 -20.40
CA PHE A 25 -11.05 2.31 -21.33
C PHE A 25 -10.55 3.77 -21.35
N PHE A 26 -11.36 4.72 -20.89
CA PHE A 26 -11.02 6.15 -20.81
C PHE A 26 -10.52 6.58 -19.43
N LYS A 27 -10.32 5.65 -18.49
CA LYS A 27 -9.63 5.90 -17.22
C LYS A 27 -8.17 6.28 -17.49
N ARG A 28 -7.98 7.59 -17.70
CA ARG A 28 -6.70 8.30 -17.68
C ARG A 28 -5.99 7.93 -16.37
N GLU A 29 -4.74 7.48 -16.48
CA GLU A 29 -3.90 6.93 -15.40
C GLU A 29 -3.79 7.79 -14.12
N GLY A 30 -4.31 9.02 -14.08
CA GLY A 30 -4.22 9.93 -12.93
C GLY A 30 -5.50 10.17 -12.12
N ALA A 31 -6.70 9.83 -12.61
CA ALA A 31 -7.96 10.20 -11.92
C ALA A 31 -8.54 9.10 -11.02
N VAL A 32 -8.10 7.86 -11.21
CA VAL A 32 -8.38 6.74 -10.29
C VAL A 32 -7.52 6.85 -9.03
N SER A 33 -6.46 7.66 -9.05
CA SER A 33 -5.52 7.76 -7.92
C SER A 33 -6.16 8.36 -6.65
N GLN A 34 -7.22 9.17 -6.72
CA GLN A 34 -7.81 9.77 -5.50
C GLN A 34 -8.92 8.93 -4.85
N ALA A 35 -9.58 8.04 -5.60
CA ALA A 35 -10.54 7.09 -5.03
C ALA A 35 -9.89 5.74 -4.67
N LEU A 36 -8.74 5.41 -5.29
CA LEU A 36 -7.87 4.29 -4.88
C LEU A 36 -6.74 4.72 -3.92
N ALA A 37 -6.57 5.99 -3.57
CA ALA A 37 -5.59 6.41 -2.55
C ALA A 37 -5.92 5.89 -1.13
N GLY A 38 -7.13 5.36 -0.91
CA GLY A 38 -7.48 4.64 0.33
C GLY A 38 -7.28 3.12 0.24
N HIS A 39 -6.82 2.62 -0.90
CA HIS A 39 -6.64 1.19 -1.16
C HIS A 39 -5.49 0.91 -2.13
N GLU A 40 -4.43 1.72 -2.12
CA GLU A 40 -3.10 1.13 -2.14
C GLU A 40 -2.99 0.40 -0.82
N GLN A 41 -3.48 -0.84 -0.83
CA GLN A 41 -3.20 -1.80 0.21
C GLN A 41 -1.70 -2.03 0.08
N GLU A 42 -0.90 -1.17 0.72
CA GLU A 42 0.49 -1.48 1.04
C GLU A 42 0.42 -2.91 1.56
N ILE A 43 1.01 -3.84 0.82
CA ILE A 43 0.98 -5.25 1.14
C ILE A 43 1.76 -5.36 2.44
N SER A 44 1.07 -5.25 3.57
CA SER A 44 1.74 -5.30 4.86
C SER A 44 2.29 -6.70 5.06
N ILE A 45 3.39 -6.80 5.81
CA ILE A 45 3.95 -8.10 6.17
C ILE A 45 2.89 -9.00 6.85
N GLU A 46 1.95 -8.40 7.59
CA GLU A 46 0.81 -9.07 8.21
C GLU A 46 -0.14 -9.70 7.17
N LEU A 47 -0.40 -9.02 6.06
CA LEU A 47 -1.23 -9.54 4.98
C LEU A 47 -0.56 -10.75 4.30
N ILE A 48 0.77 -10.72 4.14
CA ILE A 48 1.54 -11.86 3.61
C ILE A 48 1.44 -13.06 4.57
N TYR A 49 1.56 -12.85 5.88
CA TYR A 49 1.39 -13.91 6.86
C TYR A 49 -0.02 -14.48 6.89
N ALA A 50 -1.06 -13.63 6.80
CA ALA A 50 -2.45 -14.07 6.72
C ALA A 50 -2.70 -14.92 5.47
N ALA A 51 -2.18 -14.50 4.32
CA ALA A 51 -2.30 -15.24 3.06
C ALA A 51 -1.61 -16.61 3.12
N VAL A 52 -0.43 -16.72 3.76
CA VAL A 52 0.25 -18.01 3.96
C VAL A 52 -0.56 -18.92 4.89
N ASN A 53 -1.17 -18.37 5.94
CA ASN A 53 -2.00 -19.15 6.86
C ASN A 53 -3.27 -19.69 6.19
N GLU A 54 -3.93 -18.88 5.35
CA GLU A 54 -5.07 -19.35 4.54
C GLU A 54 -4.65 -20.43 3.54
N LEU A 55 -3.49 -20.26 2.91
CA LEU A 55 -2.90 -21.24 2.00
C LEU A 55 -2.61 -22.59 2.70
N GLU A 56 -2.10 -22.57 3.94
CA GLU A 56 -1.88 -23.77 4.75
C GLU A 56 -3.19 -24.48 5.10
N MET A 57 -4.22 -23.70 5.44
CA MET A 57 -5.58 -24.19 5.63
C MET A 57 -6.12 -24.88 4.38
N ASP A 58 -5.98 -24.26 3.20
CA ASP A 58 -6.46 -24.82 1.94
C ASP A 58 -5.75 -26.12 1.54
N PHE A 59 -4.45 -26.23 1.84
CA PHE A 59 -3.71 -27.47 1.68
C PHE A 59 -4.19 -28.57 2.65
N LEU A 60 -4.38 -28.24 3.93
CA LEU A 60 -4.92 -29.17 4.94
C LEU A 60 -6.33 -29.65 4.57
N MET A 61 -7.14 -28.78 3.97
CA MET A 61 -8.47 -29.10 3.45
C MET A 61 -8.44 -29.83 2.10
N LYS A 62 -7.26 -30.13 1.54
CA LYS A 62 -7.06 -30.80 0.24
C LYS A 62 -7.71 -30.06 -0.94
N LYS A 63 -7.85 -28.74 -0.84
CA LYS A 63 -8.35 -27.91 -1.96
C LYS A 63 -7.28 -27.70 -3.04
N ILE A 64 -6.01 -27.81 -2.66
CA ILE A 64 -4.84 -27.63 -3.53
C ILE A 64 -3.87 -28.79 -3.38
N THR A 65 -3.00 -28.96 -4.37
CA THR A 65 -1.98 -30.01 -4.35
C THR A 65 -0.75 -29.57 -3.54
N GLU A 66 0.06 -30.54 -3.11
CA GLU A 66 1.32 -30.27 -2.40
C GLU A 66 2.31 -29.46 -3.26
N ALA A 67 2.35 -29.72 -4.57
CA ALA A 67 3.19 -28.99 -5.51
C ALA A 67 2.77 -27.51 -5.60
N ASP A 68 1.47 -27.25 -5.69
CA ASP A 68 0.93 -25.89 -5.73
C ASP A 68 1.17 -25.16 -4.41
N PHE A 69 0.96 -25.85 -3.29
CA PHE A 69 1.22 -25.33 -1.95
C PHE A 69 2.69 -24.89 -1.79
N LEU A 70 3.63 -25.77 -2.15
CA LEU A 70 5.06 -25.49 -2.00
C LEU A 70 5.50 -24.31 -2.88
N HIS A 71 5.04 -24.28 -4.13
CA HIS A 71 5.35 -23.20 -5.06
C HIS A 71 4.80 -21.86 -4.58
N LEU A 72 3.55 -21.83 -4.11
CA LEU A 72 2.92 -20.59 -3.66
C LEU A 72 3.50 -20.10 -2.33
N LYS A 73 3.80 -21.01 -1.40
CA LYS A 73 4.48 -20.70 -0.13
C LYS A 73 5.85 -20.07 -0.37
N GLN A 74 6.64 -20.61 -1.29
CA GLN A 74 7.94 -20.06 -1.64
C GLN A 74 7.84 -18.63 -2.22
N ARG A 75 6.81 -18.37 -3.02
CA ARG A 75 6.56 -17.04 -3.59
C ARG A 75 6.20 -16.01 -2.51
N TYR A 76 5.33 -16.37 -1.56
CA TYR A 76 5.01 -15.48 -0.44
C TYR A 76 6.21 -15.21 0.47
N GLN A 77 7.09 -16.20 0.68
CA GLN A 77 8.32 -16.01 1.44
C GLN A 77 9.29 -15.04 0.75
N MET A 78 9.42 -15.12 -0.58
CA MET A 78 10.20 -14.13 -1.33
C MET A 78 9.61 -12.72 -1.19
N MET A 79 8.28 -12.59 -1.30
CA MET A 79 7.59 -11.31 -1.14
C MET A 79 7.81 -10.71 0.26
N ALA A 80 7.75 -11.53 1.32
CA ALA A 80 8.06 -11.11 2.69
C ALA A 80 9.51 -10.63 2.83
N ALA A 81 10.46 -11.35 2.21
CA ALA A 81 11.87 -10.98 2.26
C ALA A 81 12.18 -9.68 1.48
N GLU A 82 11.48 -9.43 0.37
CA GLU A 82 11.57 -8.17 -0.36
C GLU A 82 11.00 -7.01 0.46
N TYR A 83 9.83 -7.22 1.08
CA TYR A 83 9.20 -6.21 1.94
C TYR A 83 10.10 -5.77 3.10
N LEU A 84 10.68 -6.74 3.84
CA LEU A 84 11.58 -6.45 4.95
C LEU A 84 12.83 -5.66 4.51
N LYS A 85 13.38 -5.96 3.31
CA LYS A 85 14.51 -5.22 2.75
C LYS A 85 14.14 -3.78 2.40
N MET A 86 12.94 -3.57 1.86
CA MET A 86 12.43 -2.24 1.53
C MET A 86 12.21 -1.40 2.80
N GLU A 87 11.65 -2.02 3.85
CA GLU A 87 11.47 -1.40 5.17
C GLU A 87 12.82 -1.00 5.79
N GLU A 88 13.82 -1.89 5.75
CA GLU A 88 15.19 -1.57 6.21
C GLU A 88 15.83 -0.41 5.43
N GLN A 89 15.59 -0.32 4.12
CA GLN A 89 16.10 0.78 3.29
C GLN A 89 15.39 2.11 3.60
N GLN A 90 14.09 2.10 3.84
CA GLN A 90 13.34 3.29 4.25
C GLN A 90 13.83 3.80 5.62
N ILE A 91 14.02 2.91 6.60
CA ILE A 91 14.55 3.26 7.92
C ILE A 91 15.95 3.88 7.78
N ARG A 92 16.82 3.34 6.93
CA ARG A 92 18.16 3.91 6.68
C ARG A 92 18.11 5.29 6.04
N ILE A 93 17.20 5.53 5.09
CA ILE A 93 17.05 6.83 4.43
C ILE A 93 16.53 7.89 5.42
N GLU A 94 15.58 7.54 6.28
CA GLU A 94 15.11 8.45 7.34
C GLU A 94 16.21 8.74 8.37
N THR A 95 17.02 7.75 8.72
CA THR A 95 18.13 7.92 9.68
C THR A 95 19.26 8.78 9.09
N ASP A 96 19.57 8.64 7.80
CA ASP A 96 20.62 9.39 7.10
C ASP A 96 20.17 10.83 6.71
N ALA A 97 18.86 11.10 6.72
CA ALA A 97 18.29 12.44 6.57
C ALA A 97 18.22 13.22 7.90
N ALA A 98 18.38 12.57 9.04
CA ALA A 98 18.35 13.18 10.38
C ALA A 98 19.71 13.42 11.10
N PRO A 99 20.92 13.34 10.50
CA PRO A 99 22.17 13.47 11.25
C PRO A 99 22.39 14.88 11.81
N TYR A 100 21.79 15.91 11.20
CA TYR A 100 21.88 17.29 11.68
C TYR A 100 21.06 17.57 12.94
N ILE A 101 19.97 16.83 13.17
CA ILE A 101 19.08 17.06 14.31
C ILE A 101 19.74 16.53 15.60
N ASP A 102 20.44 15.40 15.53
CA ASP A 102 21.12 14.81 16.69
C ASP A 102 22.31 15.65 17.17
N GLU A 103 23.07 16.28 16.27
CA GLU A 103 24.21 17.14 16.65
C GLU A 103 23.75 18.41 17.38
N ASP A 104 22.67 19.05 16.91
CA ASP A 104 22.11 20.25 17.52
C ASP A 104 21.54 19.96 18.92
N ILE A 105 20.85 18.82 19.09
CA ILE A 105 20.35 18.37 20.39
C ILE A 105 21.50 18.09 21.37
N LEU A 106 22.58 17.46 20.90
CA LEU A 106 23.76 17.18 21.74
C LEU A 106 24.45 18.45 22.23
N LEU A 107 24.57 19.47 21.36
CA LEU A 107 25.13 20.78 21.72
C LEU A 107 24.27 21.49 22.77
N GLU A 108 22.95 21.49 22.59
CA GLU A 108 22.01 22.13 23.52
C GLU A 108 22.00 21.43 24.88
N LEU A 109 22.01 20.09 24.91
CA LEU A 109 22.11 19.31 26.16
C LEU A 109 23.43 19.57 26.90
N GLN A 110 24.54 19.74 26.16
CA GLN A 110 25.84 20.06 26.74
C GLN A 110 25.85 21.47 27.36
N GLU A 111 25.23 22.46 26.71
CA GLU A 111 25.07 23.79 27.29
C GLU A 111 24.25 23.76 28.59
N ILE A 112 23.13 23.04 28.61
CA ILE A 112 22.28 22.92 29.79
C ILE A 112 23.05 22.29 30.95
N ARG A 113 23.82 21.23 30.68
CA ARG A 113 24.67 20.57 31.69
C ARG A 113 25.74 21.50 32.25
N ASN A 114 26.37 22.31 31.40
CA ASN A 114 27.41 23.26 31.82
C ASN A 114 26.81 24.43 32.64
N LYS A 115 25.63 24.94 32.22
CA LYS A 115 24.88 25.96 32.97
C LYS A 115 24.38 25.43 34.32
N LYS A 116 23.96 24.17 34.41
CA LYS A 116 23.51 23.53 35.65
C LYS A 116 24.66 23.29 36.64
N GLY A 117 25.86 22.97 36.17
CA GLY A 117 27.06 22.85 37.01
C GLY A 117 27.56 24.19 37.57
N ARG A 118 27.26 25.31 36.91
CA ARG A 118 27.71 26.66 37.33
C ARG A 118 26.79 27.35 38.34
N ASN A 119 25.56 26.87 38.51
CA ASN A 119 24.58 27.41 39.46
C ASN A 119 24.46 26.56 40.75
N ALA A 120 25.33 25.57 40.95
CA ALA A 120 25.37 24.68 42.10
C ALA A 120 26.67 24.81 42.93
N GLY A 121 27.45 25.87 42.70
CA GLY A 121 28.68 26.22 43.44
C GLY A 121 28.59 27.60 44.03
#